data_AF-A0A0A1TLG4-F1
#
_entry.id   AF-A0A0A1TLG4-F1
#
_cell.length_a   1.000
_cell.length_b   1.000
_cell.length_c   1.000
_cell.angle_alpha   90.00
_cell.angle_beta   90.00
_cell.angle_gamma   90.00
#
_symmetry.space_group_name_H-M   'P 1'
#
loop_
_entity.id
_entity.type
_entity.pdbx_description
1 polymer ?
#
loop_
_entity_poly.entity_id
_entity_poly.type
_entity_poly.pdbx_seq_one_letter_code
_entity_poly.pdbx_strand_id
1 'polypeptide(L)'
;MSAVATVRGQSPQQIRSLYRQLIRQSNQFTAYNFREYAKRRTRDAFRANMTEQEPRRVQELVQQGLKDLQLLKRQTVIGQFYQIDRLVVESASSGKQSGSTGEAAR
;
A
#
# COMPACT_ATOMS: atom_id res chain seq x y z
N MET A 1 29.07 9.62 3.06
CA MET A 1 28.64 11.04 3.07
C MET A 1 27.23 11.15 2.51
N SER A 2 26.19 11.14 3.36
CA SER A 2 24.96 11.95 3.20
C SER A 2 24.00 11.65 4.36
N ALA A 3 24.28 12.24 5.52
CA ALA A 3 23.39 12.23 6.68
C ALA A 3 22.78 13.63 6.95
N VAL A 4 22.71 14.48 5.91
CA VAL A 4 22.33 15.91 6.04
C VAL A 4 21.24 16.30 5.05
N ALA A 5 20.20 15.48 4.91
CA ALA A 5 19.02 15.81 4.11
C ALA A 5 17.72 15.90 4.95
N THR A 6 17.78 15.69 6.26
CA THR A 6 16.61 15.46 7.12
C THR A 6 16.00 16.71 7.76
N VAL A 7 16.49 17.92 7.48
CA VAL A 7 16.00 19.16 8.12
C VAL A 7 15.39 20.15 7.11
N ARG A 8 14.82 19.66 6.00
CA ARG A 8 13.80 20.44 5.30
C ARG A 8 12.46 19.97 5.85
N GLY A 9 11.71 20.88 6.47
CA GLY A 9 10.33 20.62 6.88
C GLY A 9 9.61 19.88 5.76
N GLN A 10 8.95 18.77 6.11
CA GLN A 10 8.28 17.88 5.15
C GLN A 10 7.46 18.74 4.19
N SER A 11 7.91 18.86 2.94
CA SER A 11 7.23 19.75 2.02
C SER A 11 5.86 19.15 1.68
N PRO A 12 4.82 19.98 1.46
CA PRO A 12 3.50 19.47 1.04
C PRO A 12 3.59 18.59 -0.22
N GLN A 13 4.61 18.77 -1.05
CA GLN A 13 4.92 17.94 -2.22
C GLN A 13 5.44 16.56 -1.81
N GLN A 14 6.32 16.47 -0.82
CA GLN A 14 6.83 15.19 -0.29
C GLN A 14 5.70 14.35 0.33
N ILE A 15 4.83 14.97 1.13
CA ILE A 15 3.68 14.29 1.75
C ILE A 15 2.73 13.73 0.68
N ARG A 16 2.41 14.54 -0.34
CA ARG A 16 1.59 14.08 -1.49
C ARG A 16 2.28 12.99 -2.29
N SER A 17 3.60 13.05 -2.45
CA SER A 17 4.39 11.99 -3.10
C SER A 17 4.30 10.68 -2.33
N LEU A 18 4.46 10.74 -1.01
CA LEU A 18 4.33 9.56 -0.13
C LEU A 18 2.94 8.93 -0.21
N TYR A 19 1.88 9.74 -0.15
CA TYR A 19 0.51 9.25 -0.33
C TYR A 19 0.34 8.49 -1.65
N ARG A 20 0.79 9.09 -2.76
CA ARG A 20 0.70 8.43 -4.08
C ARG A 20 1.52 7.14 -4.14
N GLN A 21 2.69 7.10 -3.51
CA GLN A 21 3.51 5.89 -3.44
C GLN A 21 2.80 4.77 -2.66
N LEU A 22 2.21 5.08 -1.51
CA LEU A 22 1.44 4.12 -0.71
C LEU A 22 0.23 3.57 -1.48
N ILE A 23 -0.53 4.42 -2.17
CA ILE A 23 -1.67 3.98 -2.99
C ILE A 23 -1.21 3.13 -4.18
N ARG A 24 -0.14 3.52 -4.87
CA ARG A 24 0.42 2.71 -5.96
C ARG A 24 0.88 1.35 -5.47
N GLN A 25 1.57 1.28 -4.34
CA GLN A 25 2.01 0.02 -3.76
C GLN A 25 0.82 -0.85 -3.33
N SER A 26 -0.19 -0.25 -2.71
CA SER A 26 -1.41 -0.95 -2.30
C SER A 26 -2.14 -1.60 -3.48
N ASN A 27 -2.14 -0.96 -4.65
CA ASN A 27 -2.74 -1.52 -5.86
C ASN A 27 -2.01 -2.75 -6.43
N GLN A 28 -0.76 -2.98 -6.02
CA GLN A 28 0.04 -4.12 -6.51
C GLN A 28 -0.28 -5.44 -5.77
N PHE A 29 -1.02 -5.40 -4.66
CA PHE A 29 -1.49 -6.63 -4.02
C PHE A 29 -2.41 -7.40 -4.97
N THR A 30 -2.10 -8.67 -5.17
CA THR A 30 -2.91 -9.62 -5.95
C THR A 30 -4.24 -9.89 -5.26
N ALA A 31 -4.19 -10.19 -3.96
CA ALA A 31 -5.37 -10.45 -3.15
C ALA A 31 -6.19 -9.18 -2.88
N TYR A 32 -7.48 -9.23 -3.20
CA TYR A 32 -8.45 -8.13 -3.09
C TYR A 32 -8.55 -7.56 -1.68
N ASN A 33 -8.65 -8.45 -0.68
CA ASN A 33 -8.76 -8.05 0.72
C ASN A 33 -7.58 -7.16 1.16
N PHE A 34 -6.35 -7.54 0.83
CA PHE A 34 -5.16 -6.76 1.16
C PHE A 34 -5.06 -5.48 0.33
N ARG A 35 -5.37 -5.53 -0.97
CA ARG A 35 -5.40 -4.36 -1.84
C ARG A 35 -6.37 -3.30 -1.31
N GLU A 36 -7.62 -3.68 -1.05
CA GLU A 36 -8.65 -2.73 -0.60
C GLU A 36 -8.42 -2.28 0.84
N TYR A 37 -7.96 -3.17 1.73
CA TYR A 37 -7.57 -2.78 3.08
C TYR A 37 -6.45 -1.74 3.08
N ALA A 38 -5.36 -1.99 2.35
CA ALA A 38 -4.21 -1.08 2.30
C ALA A 38 -4.59 0.29 1.70
N LYS A 39 -5.41 0.30 0.64
CA LYS A 39 -5.96 1.54 0.05
C LYS A 39 -6.81 2.31 1.05
N ARG A 40 -7.75 1.64 1.72
CA ARG A 40 -8.65 2.26 2.71
C ARG A 40 -7.85 2.80 3.88
N ARG A 41 -6.99 1.98 4.49
CA ARG A 41 -6.15 2.35 5.64
C ARG A 41 -5.27 3.57 5.33
N THR A 42 -4.68 3.62 4.13
CA THR A 42 -3.89 4.77 3.68
C THR A 42 -4.74 6.02 3.54
N ARG A 43 -5.90 5.93 2.87
CA ARG A 43 -6.82 7.08 2.70
C ARG A 43 -7.30 7.62 4.04
N ASP A 44 -7.72 6.74 4.94
CA ASP A 44 -8.24 7.11 6.24
C ASP A 44 -7.15 7.73 7.11
N ALA A 45 -5.93 7.19 7.10
CA ALA A 45 -4.80 7.78 7.82
C ALA A 45 -4.50 9.21 7.37
N PHE A 46 -4.45 9.46 6.06
CA PHE A 46 -4.16 10.79 5.53
C PHE A 46 -5.30 11.78 5.76
N ARG A 47 -6.56 11.32 5.68
CA ARG A 47 -7.73 12.16 5.98
C ARG A 47 -7.79 12.53 7.46
N ALA A 48 -7.56 11.56 8.35
CA ALA A 48 -7.62 11.77 9.79
C ALA A 48 -6.56 12.77 10.31
N ASN A 49 -5.42 12.88 9.60
CA ASN A 49 -4.33 13.78 9.99
C ASN A 49 -4.15 14.97 9.03
N MET A 50 -5.16 15.28 8.21
CA MET A 50 -5.04 16.33 7.18
C MET A 50 -4.88 17.74 7.77
N THR A 51 -5.43 17.97 8.96
CA THR A 51 -5.42 19.26 9.66
C THR A 51 -4.35 19.35 10.74
N GLU A 52 -3.46 18.36 10.84
CA GLU A 52 -2.37 18.37 11.82
C GLU A 52 -1.36 19.47 11.45
N GLN A 53 -1.07 20.34 12.42
CA GLN A 53 -0.21 21.51 12.23
C GLN A 53 1.06 21.41 13.09
N GLU A 54 1.08 20.54 14.10
CA GLU A 54 2.23 20.35 14.97
C GLU A 54 3.42 19.74 14.19
N PRO A 55 4.53 20.47 14.00
CA PRO A 55 5.60 20.03 13.10
C PRO A 55 6.22 18.69 13.52
N ARG A 56 6.35 18.46 14.83
CA ARG A 56 6.85 17.18 15.38
C ARG A 56 5.90 16.03 15.04
N ARG A 57 4.60 16.25 15.17
CA ARG A 57 3.59 15.23 14.89
C ARG A 57 3.52 14.91 13.40
N VAL A 58 3.58 15.92 12.53
CA VAL A 58 3.69 15.73 11.09
C VAL A 58 4.93 14.91 10.74
N GLN A 59 6.07 15.19 11.36
CA GLN A 59 7.30 14.43 11.13
C GLN A 59 7.14 12.95 11.53
N GLU A 60 6.57 12.67 12.70
CA GLU A 60 6.28 11.30 13.15
C GLU A 60 5.37 10.56 12.18
N LEU A 61 4.27 11.19 11.74
CA LEU A 61 3.32 10.61 10.80
C LEU A 61 3.98 10.29 9.46
N VAL A 62 4.83 11.16 8.96
CA VAL A 62 5.56 10.87 7.71
C VAL A 62 6.55 9.73 7.90
N GLN A 63 7.27 9.69 9.02
CA GLN A 63 8.18 8.57 9.31
C GLN A 63 7.42 7.24 9.40
N GLN A 64 6.23 7.25 10.01
CA GLN A 64 5.35 6.10 10.01
C GLN A 64 4.92 5.70 8.59
N GLY A 65 4.49 6.66 7.77
CA GLY A 65 4.12 6.39 6.38
C GLY A 65 5.26 5.82 5.53
N LEU A 66 6.51 6.23 5.78
CA LEU A 66 7.70 5.66 5.13
C LEU A 66 7.95 4.20 5.55
N LYS A 67 7.78 3.89 6.84
CA LYS A 67 7.85 2.51 7.36
C LYS A 67 6.74 1.63 6.75
N ASP A 68 5.52 2.17 6.70
CA ASP A 68 4.37 1.49 6.10
C ASP A 68 4.61 1.22 4.60
N LEU A 69 5.20 2.18 3.87
CA LEU A 69 5.56 1.98 2.47
C LEU A 69 6.56 0.82 2.28
N GLN A 70 7.57 0.72 3.14
CA GLN A 70 8.52 -0.40 3.12
C GLN A 70 7.84 -1.73 3.47
N LEU A 71 6.89 -1.72 4.42
CA LEU A 71 6.09 -2.89 4.74
C LEU A 71 5.24 -3.34 3.53
N LEU A 72 4.48 -2.42 2.93
CA LEU A 72 3.64 -2.74 1.77
C LEU A 72 4.48 -3.31 0.63
N LYS A 73 5.65 -2.74 0.32
CA LYS A 73 6.57 -3.27 -0.69
C LYS A 73 6.94 -4.74 -0.43
N ARG A 74 7.37 -5.07 0.79
CA ARG A 74 7.73 -6.44 1.17
C ARG A 74 6.54 -7.38 1.09
N GLN A 75 5.39 -6.97 1.60
CA GLN A 75 4.19 -7.79 1.65
C GLN A 75 3.60 -8.04 0.26
N THR A 76 3.68 -7.06 -0.65
CA THR A 76 3.29 -7.27 -2.05
C THR A 76 4.16 -8.34 -2.70
N VAL A 77 5.49 -8.29 -2.51
CA VAL A 77 6.41 -9.28 -3.08
C VAL A 77 6.14 -10.67 -2.51
N ILE A 78 5.95 -10.80 -1.19
CA ILE A 78 5.61 -12.09 -0.55
C ILE A 78 4.28 -12.63 -1.09
N GLY A 79 3.25 -11.78 -1.22
CA GLY A 79 1.96 -12.17 -1.78
C GLY A 79 2.02 -12.61 -3.24
N GLN A 80 3.05 -12.20 -4.00
CA GLN A 80 3.28 -12.69 -5.36
C GLN A 80 3.90 -14.09 -5.39
N PHE A 81 4.70 -14.46 -4.38
CA PHE A 81 5.26 -15.81 -4.25
C PHE A 81 4.24 -16.83 -3.75
N TYR A 82 3.33 -16.41 -2.88
CA TYR A 82 2.30 -17.28 -2.28
C TYR A 82 0.90 -16.88 -2.74
N GLN A 83 0.67 -16.89 -4.06
CA GLN A 83 -0.66 -16.62 -4.60
C GLN A 83 -1.59 -17.79 -4.26
N ILE A 84 -2.61 -17.50 -3.46
CA ILE A 84 -3.73 -18.40 -3.20
C ILE A 84 -4.80 -18.15 -4.26
N ASP A 85 -5.62 -19.16 -4.54
CA ASP A 85 -6.75 -19.05 -5.47
C ASP A 85 -7.58 -17.80 -5.22
N ARG A 86 -8.01 -17.18 -6.33
CA ARG A 86 -8.79 -15.96 -6.29
C ARG A 86 -10.11 -16.19 -5.57
N LEU A 87 -10.50 -15.20 -4.76
CA LEU A 87 -11.78 -15.23 -4.05
C LEU A 87 -12.95 -15.13 -5.04
N VAL A 88 -14.13 -15.64 -4.67
CA VAL A 88 -15.37 -15.57 -5.48
C VAL A 88 -15.70 -14.14 -5.92
N VAL A 89 -15.43 -13.16 -5.04
CA VAL A 89 -15.63 -11.72 -5.31
C VAL A 89 -14.69 -11.18 -6.40
N GLU A 90 -13.55 -11.82 -6.62
CA GLU A 90 -12.61 -11.45 -7.69
C GLU A 90 -13.01 -12.09 -9.02
N SER A 91 -13.61 -13.28 -8.99
CA SER A 91 -14.03 -14.06 -10.17
C SER A 91 -15.13 -13.36 -10.97
N ALA A 92 -16.08 -12.69 -10.30
CA ALA A 92 -17.20 -12.00 -10.96
C ALA A 92 -16.77 -10.73 -11.74
N SER A 93 -15.63 -10.12 -11.36
CA SER A 93 -15.11 -8.92 -12.03
C SER A 93 -14.28 -9.22 -13.29
N SER A 94 -13.79 -10.46 -13.42
CA SER A 94 -13.11 -10.94 -14.62
C SER A 94 -14.10 -11.73 -15.49
N GLY A 95 -14.90 -11.03 -16.30
CA GLY A 95 -15.82 -11.63 -17.29
C GLY A 95 -15.15 -12.41 -18.43
N LYS A 96 -13.93 -12.94 -18.23
CA LYS A 96 -13.26 -13.89 -19.11
C LYS A 96 -12.53 -14.92 -18.25
N GLN A 97 -13.22 -16.02 -17.96
CA GLN A 97 -12.56 -17.27 -17.57
C GLN A 97 -11.77 -17.76 -18.79
N SER A 98 -10.44 -17.65 -18.79
CA SER A 98 -9.63 -18.61 -19.56
C SER A 98 -9.50 -19.85 -18.68
N GLY A 99 -10.27 -20.89 -18.97
CA GLY A 99 -10.11 -22.19 -18.34
C GLY A 99 -8.79 -22.83 -18.74
N SER A 100 -7.91 -23.05 -17.75
CA SER A 100 -6.82 -24.04 -17.71
C SER A 100 -6.13 -23.83 -16.35
N THR A 101 -6.02 -24.74 -15.41
CA THR A 101 -6.18 -26.18 -15.39
C THR A 101 -6.32 -26.53 -13.90
N GLY A 102 -7.43 -27.14 -13.51
CA GLY A 102 -7.48 -27.87 -12.25
C GLY A 102 -6.95 -29.27 -12.51
N GLU A 103 -5.69 -29.54 -12.16
CA GLU A 103 -5.19 -30.91 -12.12
C GLU A 103 -4.30 -31.13 -10.89
N ALA A 104 -4.69 -32.18 -10.16
CA ALA A 104 -3.96 -32.95 -9.14
C ALA A 104 -3.68 -32.31 -7.76
N ALA A 105 -4.59 -32.59 -6.82
CA ALA A 105 -4.19 -33.22 -5.56
C ALA A 105 -5.33 -34.14 -5.09
N ARG A 106 -5.12 -35.45 -5.28
CA ARG A 106 -5.74 -36.49 -4.45
C ARG A 106 -4.79 -36.74 -3.28
#